data_AF-A0A7S3E3G6-F1
#
_entry.id   AF-A0A7S3E3G6-F1
#
_cell.length_a   1.000
_cell.length_b   1.000
_cell.length_c   1.000
_cell.angle_alpha   90.00
_cell.angle_beta   90.00
_cell.angle_gamma   90.00
#
_symmetry.space_group_name_H-M   'P 1'
#
loop_
_entity.id
_entity.type
_entity.pdbx_description
1 polymer ?
#
loop_
_entity_poly.entity_id
_entity_poly.type
_entity_poly.pdbx_seq_one_letter_code
_entity_poly.pdbx_strand_id
1 'polypeptide(L)'
;VVINALDNVKARLYVDMRCVYFGKPLLESGTLGPKCNTQVVIPGLTENYGASRDPPEKQAPMCTIHSFPHNIDHCLAWARSEFEGHVEKAPSEVNAYLEDVAAYAANALKQADGQTKEQLEQVVDALCASKCTTFSECIVWARKVFDEYFYNRISQLVYTFPEDAKTSNGSPFWSPPKRFPRAIKFDCKDPTHMMFVRSASILRAQVYQIDVPEWCHDSAQFQQAADSYKTPDFVPRSGVKIETDPKATNKFASSGDDASMVENLLSQLEPVSKELPAKYRLTPIPFEKDDDTNFHMELITSLANLRARNYSIQEVDKLQAKLIAGRIIPA
;
A
#
# COMPACT_ATOMS: atom_id res chain seq x y z
N VAL A 1 21.75 30.03 -23.23
CA VAL A 1 21.98 28.60 -22.95
C VAL A 1 21.25 28.27 -21.65
N VAL A 2 20.67 27.07 -21.55
CA VAL A 2 20.01 26.53 -20.36
C VAL A 2 20.82 25.32 -19.89
N ILE A 3 20.91 25.12 -18.57
CA ILE A 3 21.68 24.02 -17.97
C ILE A 3 20.76 23.29 -17.00
N ASN A 4 20.56 21.99 -17.20
CA ASN A 4 19.77 21.17 -16.29
C ASN A 4 20.63 20.66 -15.13
N ALA A 5 20.04 20.69 -13.95
CA ALA A 5 20.52 20.07 -12.71
C ALA A 5 19.31 19.45 -12.01
N LEU A 6 18.65 18.52 -12.71
CA LEU A 6 17.34 17.97 -12.37
C LEU A 6 17.48 16.49 -11.95
N ASP A 7 16.51 15.99 -11.19
CA ASP A 7 16.49 14.63 -10.65
C ASP A 7 15.39 13.74 -11.26
N ASN A 8 14.43 14.32 -12.00
CA ASN A 8 13.31 13.59 -12.58
C ASN A 8 13.11 13.86 -14.09
N VAL A 9 12.63 12.85 -14.82
CA VAL A 9 12.46 12.90 -16.29
C VAL A 9 11.38 13.91 -16.71
N LYS A 10 10.32 14.09 -15.91
CA LYS A 10 9.23 15.02 -16.23
C LYS A 10 9.72 16.47 -16.31
N ALA A 11 10.51 16.90 -15.34
CA ALA A 11 11.11 18.23 -15.34
C ALA A 11 12.09 18.41 -16.51
N ARG A 12 12.91 17.40 -16.82
CA ARG A 12 13.81 17.41 -17.98
C ARG A 12 13.05 17.62 -19.29
N LEU A 13 11.99 16.82 -19.52
CA LEU A 13 11.12 16.94 -20.70
C LEU A 13 10.43 18.31 -20.78
N TYR A 14 10.01 18.87 -19.64
CA TYR A 14 9.44 20.22 -19.59
C TYR A 14 10.46 21.28 -20.02
N VAL A 15 11.68 21.26 -19.47
CA VAL A 15 12.73 22.22 -19.83
C VAL A 15 13.15 22.05 -21.29
N ASP A 16 13.29 20.81 -21.76
CA ASP A 16 13.58 20.49 -23.16
C ASP A 16 12.55 21.10 -24.11
N MET A 17 11.26 20.89 -23.84
CA MET A 17 10.15 21.47 -24.61
C MET A 17 10.23 23.01 -24.66
N ARG A 18 10.59 23.66 -23.55
CA ARG A 18 10.79 25.13 -23.51
C ARG A 18 12.01 25.55 -24.33
N CYS A 19 13.12 24.81 -24.26
CA CYS A 19 14.34 25.12 -25.01
C CYS A 19 14.11 25.02 -26.52
N VAL A 20 13.38 24.00 -26.97
CA VAL A 20 12.95 23.85 -28.37
C VAL A 20 12.09 25.04 -28.79
N TYR A 21 11.05 25.38 -28.02
CA TYR A 21 10.14 26.48 -28.35
C TYR A 21 10.85 27.84 -28.48
N PHE A 22 11.78 28.14 -27.57
CA PHE A 22 12.52 29.41 -27.56
C PHE A 22 13.82 29.41 -28.37
N GLY A 23 14.12 28.31 -29.08
CA GLY A 23 15.37 28.16 -29.84
C GLY A 23 16.63 28.38 -28.98
N LYS A 24 16.64 27.84 -27.75
CA LYS A 24 17.77 27.98 -26.82
C LYS A 24 18.58 26.68 -26.73
N PRO A 25 19.92 26.73 -26.75
CA PRO A 25 20.76 25.57 -26.45
C PRO A 25 20.54 25.07 -25.02
N LEU A 26 20.56 23.74 -24.83
CA LEU A 26 20.41 23.05 -23.55
C LEU A 26 21.60 22.11 -23.29
N LEU A 27 22.16 22.18 -22.07
CA LEU A 27 23.11 21.22 -21.53
C LEU A 27 22.38 20.33 -20.51
N GLU A 28 22.31 19.03 -20.81
CA GLU A 28 21.64 18.01 -19.99
C GLU A 28 22.68 17.07 -19.35
N SER A 29 22.42 16.65 -18.11
CA SER A 29 23.25 15.67 -17.41
C SER A 29 22.45 14.85 -16.40
N GLY A 30 22.87 13.61 -16.16
CA GLY A 30 22.29 12.72 -15.15
C GLY A 30 23.33 11.80 -14.53
N THR A 31 23.02 11.30 -13.33
CA THR A 31 23.81 10.31 -12.59
C THR A 31 22.92 9.19 -12.06
N LEU A 32 23.51 7.99 -11.92
CA LEU A 32 22.92 6.84 -11.24
C LEU A 32 24.05 5.99 -10.64
N GLY A 33 24.40 6.29 -9.38
CA GLY A 33 25.59 5.78 -8.72
C GLY A 33 26.86 6.13 -9.51
N PRO A 34 27.73 5.16 -9.84
CA PRO A 34 28.95 5.45 -10.60
C PRO A 34 28.69 5.74 -12.09
N LYS A 35 27.44 5.64 -12.56
CA LYS A 35 27.07 5.92 -13.96
C LYS A 35 26.72 7.40 -14.10
N CYS A 36 27.13 7.99 -15.22
CA CYS A 36 26.74 9.34 -15.58
C CYS A 36 26.53 9.46 -17.09
N ASN A 37 25.75 10.46 -17.50
CA ASN A 37 25.59 10.83 -18.89
C ASN A 37 25.55 12.36 -19.05
N THR A 38 25.91 12.82 -20.25
CA THR A 38 25.77 14.21 -20.68
C THR A 38 25.19 14.24 -22.08
N GLN A 39 24.31 15.19 -22.37
CA GLN A 39 23.75 15.42 -23.69
C GLN A 39 23.73 16.92 -23.99
N VAL A 40 24.07 17.29 -25.22
CA VAL A 40 24.02 18.67 -25.69
C VAL A 40 22.93 18.78 -26.73
N VAL A 41 22.02 19.75 -26.53
CA VAL A 41 20.93 20.06 -27.47
C VAL A 41 21.20 21.43 -28.10
N ILE A 42 21.47 21.44 -29.41
CA ILE A 42 21.76 22.64 -30.20
C ILE A 42 20.62 22.87 -31.20
N PRO A 43 19.90 24.01 -31.13
CA PRO A 43 18.81 24.34 -32.05
C PRO A 43 19.23 24.25 -33.51
N GLY A 44 18.46 23.52 -34.31
CA GLY A 44 18.71 23.35 -35.75
C GLY A 44 19.88 22.43 -36.10
N LEU A 45 20.51 21.77 -35.13
CA LEU A 45 21.68 20.91 -35.36
C LEU A 45 21.56 19.51 -34.75
N THR A 46 21.13 19.37 -33.49
CA THR A 46 21.02 18.08 -32.81
C THR A 46 19.56 17.74 -32.47
N GLU A 47 19.30 16.48 -32.14
CA GLU A 47 18.04 16.08 -31.53
C GLU A 47 17.88 16.69 -30.13
N ASN A 48 16.62 16.91 -29.72
CA ASN A 48 16.26 17.36 -28.38
C ASN A 48 16.20 16.15 -27.41
N TYR A 49 16.19 16.40 -26.10
CA TYR A 49 16.19 15.33 -25.09
C TYR A 49 14.96 14.41 -25.24
N GLY A 50 13.78 14.97 -25.50
CA GLY A 50 12.54 14.21 -25.69
C GLY A 50 12.43 13.41 -26.99
N ALA A 51 13.42 13.48 -27.90
CA ALA A 51 13.42 12.68 -29.14
C ALA A 51 13.69 11.19 -28.87
N SER A 52 14.49 10.90 -27.84
CA SER A 52 14.74 9.54 -27.35
C SER A 52 13.83 9.20 -26.19
N ARG A 53 13.32 7.96 -26.16
CA ARG A 53 12.55 7.45 -25.01
C ARG A 53 13.42 6.53 -24.17
N ASP A 54 13.63 6.93 -22.91
CA ASP A 54 14.20 6.03 -21.92
C ASP A 54 13.27 4.83 -21.67
N PRO A 55 13.81 3.64 -21.37
CA PRO A 55 13.00 2.49 -20.99
C PRO A 55 12.07 2.84 -19.83
N PRO A 56 10.76 2.55 -19.92
CA PRO A 56 9.86 2.79 -18.80
C PRO A 56 10.22 1.91 -17.61
N GLU A 57 9.94 2.40 -16.41
CA GLU A 57 10.10 1.64 -15.18
C GLU A 57 9.24 0.37 -15.24
N LYS A 58 9.85 -0.80 -15.01
CA LYS A 58 9.12 -2.07 -15.01
C LYS A 58 8.30 -2.18 -13.73
N GLN A 59 6.97 -2.22 -13.86
CA GLN A 59 6.07 -2.50 -12.75
C GLN A 59 5.75 -4.00 -12.69
N ALA A 60 5.74 -4.56 -11.49
CA ALA A 60 5.32 -5.96 -11.30
C ALA A 60 3.82 -6.11 -11.58
N PRO A 61 3.37 -7.25 -12.15
CA PRO A 61 1.95 -7.50 -12.35
C PRO A 61 1.16 -7.48 -11.03
N MET A 62 -0.09 -7.03 -11.06
CA MET A 62 -0.93 -6.92 -9.86
C MET A 62 -1.11 -8.26 -9.15
N CYS A 63 -1.27 -9.38 -9.87
CA CYS A 63 -1.39 -10.69 -9.23
C CYS A 63 -0.10 -11.10 -8.49
N THR A 64 1.06 -10.67 -8.99
CA THR A 64 2.36 -10.93 -8.37
C THR A 64 2.50 -10.14 -7.08
N ILE A 65 2.04 -8.88 -7.07
CA ILE A 65 2.03 -8.04 -5.86
C ILE A 65 1.04 -8.60 -4.83
N HIS A 66 -0.18 -8.95 -5.24
CA HIS A 66 -1.26 -9.31 -4.31
C HIS A 66 -1.31 -10.78 -3.86
N SER A 67 -0.89 -11.74 -4.69
CA SER A 67 -1.08 -13.16 -4.41
C SER A 67 0.20 -14.00 -4.50
N PHE A 68 1.15 -13.65 -5.37
CA PHE A 68 2.31 -14.50 -5.66
C PHE A 68 3.64 -13.72 -5.70
N PRO A 69 4.07 -13.08 -4.60
CA PRO A 69 5.39 -12.46 -4.54
C PRO A 69 6.47 -13.55 -4.60
N HIS A 70 7.63 -13.19 -5.15
CA HIS A 70 8.76 -14.12 -5.29
C HIS A 70 10.14 -13.49 -5.03
N ASN A 71 10.19 -12.19 -4.80
CA ASN A 71 11.35 -11.42 -4.37
C ASN A 71 10.91 -10.34 -3.38
N ILE A 72 11.88 -9.68 -2.73
CA ILE A 72 11.59 -8.65 -1.74
C ILE A 72 10.99 -7.37 -2.35
N ASP A 73 11.33 -7.04 -3.60
CA ASP A 73 10.77 -5.87 -4.30
C ASP A 73 9.24 -5.95 -4.42
N HIS A 74 8.70 -7.15 -4.67
CA HIS A 74 7.26 -7.39 -4.73
C HIS A 74 6.61 -7.23 -3.36
N CYS A 75 7.26 -7.71 -2.31
CA CYS A 75 6.78 -7.55 -0.93
C CYS A 75 6.82 -6.07 -0.49
N LEU A 76 7.85 -5.33 -0.86
CA LEU A 76 8.00 -3.89 -0.55
C LEU A 76 7.01 -3.04 -1.35
N ALA A 77 6.80 -3.34 -2.63
CA ALA A 77 5.78 -2.68 -3.43
C ALA A 77 4.37 -2.89 -2.85
N TRP A 78 4.05 -4.12 -2.40
CA TRP A 78 2.82 -4.39 -1.68
C TRP A 78 2.75 -3.63 -0.36
N ALA A 79 3.78 -3.71 0.48
CA ALA A 79 3.81 -3.06 1.78
C ALA A 79 3.66 -1.53 1.68
N ARG A 80 4.29 -0.92 0.67
CA ARG A 80 4.14 0.51 0.35
C ARG A 80 2.69 0.85 -0.03
N SER A 81 2.06 0.03 -0.86
CA SER A 81 0.66 0.22 -1.24
C SER A 81 -0.29 0.07 -0.04
N GLU A 82 -0.05 -0.88 0.85
CA GLU A 82 -0.85 -1.07 2.06
C GLU A 82 -0.66 0.07 3.06
N PHE A 83 0.58 0.55 3.23
CA PHE A 83 0.87 1.75 4.01
C PHE A 83 0.02 2.92 3.51
N GLU A 84 0.13 3.27 2.22
CA GLU A 84 -0.64 4.36 1.62
C GLU A 84 -2.14 4.14 1.76
N GLY A 85 -2.61 2.90 1.56
CA GLY A 85 -4.01 2.53 1.72
C GLY A 85 -4.54 2.86 3.11
N HIS A 86 -3.84 2.41 4.15
CA HIS A 86 -4.30 2.54 5.54
C HIS A 86 -4.14 3.94 6.13
N VAL A 87 -3.04 4.64 5.85
CA VAL A 87 -2.70 5.89 6.56
C VAL A 87 -2.83 7.16 5.73
N GLU A 88 -2.97 7.05 4.41
CA GLU A 88 -3.07 8.23 3.52
C GLU A 88 -4.39 8.24 2.75
N LYS A 89 -4.68 7.20 1.97
CA LYS A 89 -5.82 7.13 1.05
C LYS A 89 -7.15 6.99 1.80
N ALA A 90 -7.27 6.00 2.70
CA ALA A 90 -8.48 5.82 3.49
C ALA A 90 -8.88 7.09 4.29
N PRO A 91 -7.98 7.73 5.07
CA PRO A 91 -8.35 8.98 5.75
C PRO A 91 -8.63 10.15 4.81
N SER A 92 -7.99 10.21 3.64
CA SER A 92 -8.30 11.23 2.62
C SER A 92 -9.70 11.03 2.04
N GLU A 93 -10.09 9.79 1.76
CA GLU A 93 -11.42 9.44 1.25
C GLU A 93 -12.51 9.73 2.29
N VAL A 94 -12.27 9.40 3.57
CA VAL A 94 -13.15 9.79 4.67
C VAL A 94 -13.33 11.30 4.73
N ASN A 95 -12.24 12.07 4.61
CA ASN A 95 -12.31 13.52 4.62
C ASN A 95 -13.06 14.08 3.40
N ALA A 96 -12.91 13.48 2.22
CA ALA A 96 -13.66 13.84 1.02
C ALA A 96 -15.16 13.59 1.19
N TYR A 97 -15.53 12.44 1.78
CA TYR A 97 -16.92 12.13 2.14
C TYR A 97 -17.50 13.13 3.15
N LEU A 98 -16.75 13.49 4.19
CA LEU A 98 -17.19 14.40 5.25
C LEU A 98 -17.18 15.89 4.85
N GLU A 99 -16.56 16.24 3.73
CA GLU A 99 -16.55 17.62 3.23
C GLU A 99 -17.91 18.05 2.69
N ASP A 100 -18.53 17.19 1.87
CA ASP A 100 -19.90 17.35 1.40
C ASP A 100 -20.56 15.98 1.23
N VAL A 101 -21.18 15.50 2.31
CA VAL A 101 -21.84 14.19 2.37
C VAL A 101 -22.90 14.02 1.27
N ALA A 102 -23.67 15.08 0.99
CA ALA A 102 -24.75 15.01 0.02
C ALA A 102 -24.22 14.95 -1.42
N ALA A 103 -23.23 15.79 -1.75
CA ALA A 103 -22.61 15.77 -3.06
C ALA A 103 -21.83 14.47 -3.30
N TYR A 104 -21.11 13.99 -2.29
CA TYR A 104 -20.39 12.71 -2.37
C TYR A 104 -21.34 11.55 -2.63
N ALA A 105 -22.41 11.42 -1.83
CA ALA A 105 -23.41 10.36 -2.00
C ALA A 105 -24.07 10.40 -3.39
N ALA A 106 -24.43 11.59 -3.88
CA ALA A 106 -25.02 11.76 -5.20
C ALA A 106 -24.05 11.36 -6.34
N ASN A 107 -22.75 11.63 -6.20
CA ASN A 107 -21.74 11.22 -7.16
C ASN A 107 -21.50 9.71 -7.11
N ALA A 108 -21.42 9.13 -5.92
CA ALA A 108 -21.26 7.69 -5.73
C ALA A 108 -22.42 6.90 -6.36
N LEU A 109 -23.67 7.37 -6.21
CA LEU A 109 -24.83 6.74 -6.86
C LEU A 109 -24.82 6.86 -8.39
N LYS A 110 -24.24 7.93 -8.95
CA LYS A 110 -24.13 8.10 -10.41
C LYS A 110 -23.07 7.18 -11.03
N GLN A 111 -21.98 6.94 -10.31
CA GLN A 111 -20.87 6.12 -10.80
C GLN A 111 -21.08 4.63 -10.49
N ALA A 112 -21.61 4.30 -9.30
CA ALA A 112 -22.13 3.00 -8.86
C ALA A 112 -21.39 1.78 -9.45
N ASP A 113 -20.06 1.85 -9.49
CA ASP A 113 -19.19 0.81 -10.03
C ASP A 113 -18.37 0.15 -8.91
N GLY A 114 -17.63 -0.90 -9.26
CA GLY A 114 -16.82 -1.64 -8.30
C GLY A 114 -15.76 -0.79 -7.60
N GLN A 115 -15.25 0.26 -8.25
CA GLN A 115 -14.28 1.18 -7.64
C GLN A 115 -14.95 2.06 -6.58
N THR A 116 -16.09 2.66 -6.90
CA THR A 116 -16.90 3.46 -5.99
C THR A 116 -17.31 2.65 -4.77
N LYS A 117 -17.70 1.39 -4.98
CA LYS A 117 -18.02 0.45 -3.92
C LYS A 117 -16.83 0.22 -2.98
N GLU A 118 -15.64 -0.07 -3.50
CA GLU A 118 -14.43 -0.29 -2.67
C GLU A 118 -14.08 0.97 -1.86
N GLN A 119 -14.19 2.16 -2.46
CA GLN A 119 -13.98 3.43 -1.74
C GLN A 119 -14.98 3.59 -0.59
N LEU A 120 -16.27 3.32 -0.82
CA LEU A 120 -17.28 3.38 0.24
C LEU A 120 -17.08 2.32 1.32
N GLU A 121 -16.66 1.10 0.98
CA GLU A 121 -16.29 0.07 1.94
C GLU A 121 -15.16 0.54 2.85
N GLN A 122 -14.16 1.24 2.30
CA GLN A 122 -13.07 1.84 3.09
C GLN A 122 -13.58 2.95 4.02
N VAL A 123 -14.49 3.81 3.57
CA VAL A 123 -15.07 4.87 4.41
C VAL A 123 -15.91 4.26 5.55
N VAL A 124 -16.72 3.24 5.25
CA VAL A 124 -17.49 2.49 6.26
C VAL A 124 -16.58 1.80 7.27
N ASP A 125 -15.52 1.13 6.81
CA ASP A 125 -14.56 0.51 7.73
C ASP A 125 -13.91 1.56 8.64
N ALA A 126 -13.45 2.67 8.08
CA ALA A 126 -12.75 3.71 8.83
C ALA A 126 -13.65 4.49 9.82
N LEU A 127 -14.93 4.69 9.50
CA LEU A 127 -15.86 5.44 10.35
C LEU A 127 -16.67 4.56 11.31
N CYS A 128 -16.85 3.28 10.98
CA CYS A 128 -17.74 2.37 11.72
C CYS A 128 -16.98 1.17 12.31
N ALA A 129 -16.50 0.25 11.45
CA ALA A 129 -16.05 -1.08 11.90
C ALA A 129 -14.69 -1.08 12.59
N SER A 130 -13.79 -0.21 12.14
CA SER A 130 -12.38 -0.13 12.53
C SER A 130 -12.00 1.25 13.07
N LYS A 131 -12.99 2.08 13.45
CA LYS A 131 -12.76 3.36 14.13
C LYS A 131 -12.09 3.11 15.48
N CYS A 132 -11.02 3.86 15.75
CA CYS A 132 -10.36 3.84 17.05
C CYS A 132 -10.68 5.14 17.83
N THR A 133 -10.77 5.02 19.14
CA THR A 133 -10.96 6.11 20.10
C THR A 133 -9.92 6.07 21.23
N THR A 134 -9.27 4.92 21.43
CA THR A 134 -8.17 4.74 22.39
C THR A 134 -6.97 4.08 21.74
N PHE A 135 -5.78 4.26 22.31
CA PHE A 135 -4.58 3.61 21.80
C PHE A 135 -4.65 2.07 21.89
N SER A 136 -5.31 1.53 22.92
CA SER A 136 -5.55 0.09 23.04
C SER A 136 -6.36 -0.47 21.87
N GLU A 137 -7.34 0.29 21.36
CA GLU A 137 -8.07 -0.08 20.14
C GLU A 137 -7.18 -0.05 18.89
N CYS A 138 -6.20 0.87 18.83
CA CYS A 138 -5.20 0.87 17.76
C CYS A 138 -4.29 -0.38 17.80
N ILE A 139 -3.99 -0.91 18.99
CA ILE A 139 -3.28 -2.19 19.15
C ILE A 139 -4.14 -3.35 18.64
N VAL A 140 -5.41 -3.39 19.04
CA VAL A 140 -6.36 -4.41 18.57
C VAL A 140 -6.52 -4.35 17.06
N TRP A 141 -6.64 -3.16 16.47
CA TRP A 141 -6.70 -2.97 15.02
C TRP A 141 -5.45 -3.53 14.34
N ALA A 142 -4.25 -3.16 14.81
CA ALA A 142 -3.00 -3.68 14.24
C ALA A 142 -2.92 -5.21 14.34
N ARG A 143 -3.34 -5.80 15.46
CA ARG A 143 -3.39 -7.27 15.61
C ARG A 143 -4.36 -7.92 14.64
N LYS A 144 -5.55 -7.35 14.42
CA LYS A 144 -6.50 -7.82 13.40
C LYS A 144 -5.91 -7.75 12.00
N VAL A 145 -5.22 -6.66 11.64
CA VAL A 145 -4.55 -6.52 10.34
C VAL A 145 -3.44 -7.57 10.17
N PHE A 146 -2.65 -7.82 11.23
CA PHE A 146 -1.64 -8.89 11.22
C PHE A 146 -2.28 -10.24 10.87
N ASP A 147 -3.32 -10.61 11.61
CA ASP A 147 -3.96 -11.91 11.47
C ASP A 147 -4.62 -12.01 10.09
N GLU A 148 -5.26 -10.95 9.61
CA GLU A 148 -5.85 -10.91 8.28
C GLU A 148 -4.81 -11.13 7.17
N TYR A 149 -3.68 -10.42 7.21
CA TYR A 149 -2.69 -10.45 6.13
C TYR A 149 -1.81 -11.68 6.16
N PHE A 150 -1.32 -12.07 7.33
CA PHE A 150 -0.27 -13.07 7.44
C PHE A 150 -0.79 -14.44 7.86
N TYR A 151 -2.03 -14.52 8.35
CA TYR A 151 -2.68 -15.78 8.74
C TYR A 151 -3.92 -16.09 7.88
N ASN A 152 -4.98 -15.29 7.94
CA ASN A 152 -6.28 -15.60 7.32
C ASN A 152 -6.20 -15.69 5.80
N ARG A 153 -5.68 -14.64 5.13
CA ARG A 153 -5.55 -14.63 3.66
C ARG A 153 -4.66 -15.74 3.15
N ILE A 154 -3.58 -16.03 3.86
CA ILE A 154 -2.67 -17.13 3.53
C ILE A 154 -3.34 -18.49 3.72
N SER A 155 -4.05 -18.67 4.85
CA SER A 155 -4.81 -19.89 5.13
C SER A 155 -5.93 -20.11 4.11
N GLN A 156 -6.62 -19.05 3.70
CA GLN A 156 -7.60 -19.10 2.62
C GLN A 156 -6.96 -19.46 1.27
N LEU A 157 -5.80 -18.89 0.95
CA LEU A 157 -5.07 -19.18 -0.29
C LEU A 157 -4.63 -20.64 -0.35
N VAL A 158 -4.10 -21.18 0.75
CA VAL A 158 -3.68 -22.59 0.87
C VAL A 158 -4.88 -23.54 0.86
N TYR A 159 -6.01 -23.14 1.44
CA TYR A 159 -7.26 -23.90 1.34
C TYR A 159 -7.76 -23.98 -0.11
N THR A 160 -7.74 -22.85 -0.84
CA THR A 160 -8.16 -22.80 -2.25
C THR A 160 -7.17 -23.54 -3.17
N PHE A 161 -5.87 -23.44 -2.91
CA PHE A 161 -4.81 -24.12 -3.66
C PHE A 161 -3.87 -24.87 -2.72
N PRO A 162 -4.19 -26.13 -2.35
CA PRO A 162 -3.33 -26.99 -1.55
C PRO A 162 -1.92 -27.15 -2.13
N GLU A 163 -0.96 -27.59 -1.31
CA GLU A 163 0.47 -27.70 -1.71
C GLU A 163 0.67 -28.65 -2.91
N ASP A 164 -0.17 -29.69 -3.02
CA ASP A 164 -0.19 -30.66 -4.10
C ASP A 164 -1.12 -30.30 -5.26
N ALA A 165 -1.70 -29.09 -5.25
CA ALA A 165 -2.59 -28.61 -6.31
C ALA A 165 -1.92 -28.67 -7.69
N LYS A 166 -2.70 -29.07 -8.70
CA LYS A 166 -2.27 -29.18 -10.09
C LYS A 166 -3.07 -28.23 -10.98
N THR A 167 -2.44 -27.75 -12.04
CA THR A 167 -3.13 -26.99 -13.09
C THR A 167 -4.00 -27.91 -13.95
N SER A 168 -4.82 -27.33 -14.84
CA SER A 168 -5.60 -28.09 -15.82
C SER A 168 -4.76 -29.04 -16.69
N ASN A 169 -3.48 -28.72 -16.87
CA ASN A 169 -2.54 -29.50 -17.67
C ASN A 169 -1.77 -30.54 -16.83
N GLY A 170 -2.12 -30.73 -15.55
CA GLY A 170 -1.52 -31.72 -14.66
C GLY A 170 -0.18 -31.31 -14.03
N SER A 171 0.39 -30.15 -14.38
CA SER A 171 1.62 -29.63 -13.76
C SER A 171 1.36 -29.08 -12.36
N PRO A 172 2.35 -29.09 -11.44
CA PRO A 172 2.20 -28.48 -10.12
C PRO A 172 1.83 -26.99 -10.21
N PHE A 173 0.76 -26.60 -9.52
CA PHE A 173 0.35 -25.19 -9.43
C PHE A 173 1.43 -24.35 -8.76
N TRP A 174 2.03 -24.88 -7.69
CA TRP A 174 3.15 -24.29 -6.97
C TRP A 174 4.48 -24.71 -7.62
N SER A 175 4.83 -24.02 -8.70
CA SER A 175 6.12 -24.14 -9.37
C SER A 175 6.71 -22.76 -9.64
N PRO A 176 8.06 -22.61 -9.71
CA PRO A 176 8.68 -21.32 -9.95
C PRO A 176 8.03 -20.57 -11.14
N PRO A 177 7.70 -19.27 -10.98
CA PRO A 177 8.09 -18.39 -9.87
C PRO A 177 7.16 -18.42 -8.63
N LYS A 178 6.06 -19.18 -8.65
CA LYS A 178 5.10 -19.26 -7.54
C LYS A 178 5.69 -20.07 -6.38
N ARG A 179 5.70 -19.47 -5.19
CA ARG A 179 6.16 -20.09 -3.94
C ARG A 179 4.96 -20.45 -3.08
N PHE A 180 4.95 -21.66 -2.52
CA PHE A 180 3.90 -22.07 -1.59
C PHE A 180 4.01 -21.26 -0.29
N PRO A 181 2.95 -20.54 0.14
CA PRO A 181 3.00 -19.72 1.33
C PRO A 181 2.68 -20.51 2.59
N ARG A 182 3.19 -20.05 3.74
CA ARG A 182 2.92 -20.59 5.07
C ARG A 182 2.35 -19.51 5.96
N ALA A 183 1.18 -19.76 6.55
CA ALA A 183 0.53 -18.82 7.46
C ALA A 183 1.40 -18.59 8.71
N ILE A 184 1.48 -17.34 9.16
CA ILE A 184 2.25 -16.93 10.34
C ILE A 184 1.26 -16.65 11.47
N LYS A 185 1.46 -17.31 12.62
CA LYS A 185 0.76 -16.94 13.86
C LYS A 185 1.55 -15.84 14.57
N PHE A 186 0.83 -14.91 15.16
CA PHE A 186 1.45 -13.86 15.93
C PHE A 186 2.22 -14.42 17.13
N ASP A 187 3.34 -13.77 17.43
CA ASP A 187 4.22 -14.07 18.55
C ASP A 187 4.77 -12.73 19.04
N CYS A 188 4.47 -12.38 20.30
CA CYS A 188 4.92 -11.13 20.90
C CYS A 188 6.43 -11.12 21.21
N LYS A 189 7.12 -12.26 21.09
CA LYS A 189 8.57 -12.36 21.24
C LYS A 189 9.31 -12.15 19.92
N ASP A 190 8.62 -12.21 18.80
CA ASP A 190 9.22 -11.98 17.49
C ASP A 190 9.40 -10.46 17.24
N PRO A 191 10.64 -9.99 17.01
CA PRO A 191 10.89 -8.56 16.83
C PRO A 191 10.17 -7.95 15.62
N THR A 192 10.02 -8.68 14.52
CA THR A 192 9.36 -8.21 13.30
C THR A 192 7.84 -8.10 13.52
N HIS A 193 7.25 -9.06 14.24
CA HIS A 193 5.84 -9.01 14.61
C HIS A 193 5.54 -7.81 15.50
N MET A 194 6.39 -7.57 16.50
CA MET A 194 6.25 -6.43 17.41
C MET A 194 6.52 -5.09 16.73
N MET A 195 7.49 -5.03 15.80
CA MET A 195 7.73 -3.84 14.98
C MET A 195 6.49 -3.48 14.15
N PHE A 196 5.87 -4.47 13.51
CA PHE A 196 4.62 -4.28 12.78
C PHE A 196 3.53 -3.73 13.69
N VAL A 197 3.19 -4.44 14.77
CA VAL A 197 2.07 -4.03 15.64
C VAL A 197 2.31 -2.63 16.21
N ARG A 198 3.53 -2.33 16.69
CA ARG A 198 3.85 -1.01 17.25
C ARG A 198 3.71 0.12 16.23
N SER A 199 4.38 -0.01 15.09
CA SER A 199 4.34 1.01 14.03
C SER A 199 2.93 1.23 13.49
N ALA A 200 2.17 0.14 13.26
CA ALA A 200 0.79 0.20 12.81
C ALA A 200 -0.12 0.90 13.83
N SER A 201 -0.01 0.57 15.12
CA SER A 201 -0.82 1.21 16.17
C SER A 201 -0.50 2.69 16.34
N ILE A 202 0.77 3.08 16.31
CA ILE A 202 1.18 4.49 16.41
C ILE A 202 0.65 5.30 15.23
N LEU A 203 0.83 4.80 14.01
CA LEU A 203 0.32 5.49 12.82
C LEU A 203 -1.20 5.54 12.79
N ARG A 204 -1.89 4.48 13.23
CA ARG A 204 -3.35 4.50 13.39
C ARG A 204 -3.78 5.55 14.41
N ALA A 205 -3.09 5.67 15.54
CA ALA A 205 -3.38 6.70 16.53
C ALA A 205 -3.21 8.11 15.96
N GLN A 206 -2.15 8.37 15.19
CA GLN A 206 -1.94 9.65 14.50
C GLN A 206 -3.06 9.98 13.50
N VAL A 207 -3.50 9.00 12.69
CA VAL A 207 -4.62 9.17 11.75
C VAL A 207 -5.90 9.62 12.46
N TYR A 208 -6.19 9.04 13.62
CA TYR A 208 -7.38 9.35 14.43
C TYR A 208 -7.16 10.46 15.47
N GLN A 209 -5.98 11.08 15.49
CA GLN A 209 -5.60 12.12 16.47
C GLN A 209 -5.75 11.64 17.93
N ILE A 210 -5.38 10.39 18.19
CA ILE A 210 -5.38 9.78 19.52
C ILE A 210 -3.99 9.94 20.14
N ASP A 211 -3.93 10.37 21.39
CA ASP A 211 -2.68 10.48 22.14
C ASP A 211 -1.99 9.11 22.25
N VAL A 212 -0.69 9.09 21.95
CA VAL A 212 0.16 7.90 22.11
C VAL A 212 0.73 7.91 23.53
N PRO A 213 0.37 6.95 24.39
CA PRO A 213 0.89 6.91 25.76
C PRO A 213 2.39 6.63 25.82
N GLU A 214 3.10 7.24 26.78
CA GLU A 214 4.56 7.06 26.94
C GLU A 214 4.96 5.58 27.13
N TRP A 215 4.12 4.77 27.80
CA TRP A 215 4.40 3.36 28.03
C TRP A 215 4.53 2.54 26.74
N CYS A 216 4.06 3.04 25.60
CA CYS A 216 4.14 2.32 24.32
C CYS A 216 5.57 2.19 23.81
N HIS A 217 6.48 3.02 24.31
CA HIS A 217 7.92 2.93 24.05
C HIS A 217 8.61 1.89 24.94
N ASP A 218 7.98 1.50 26.05
CA ASP A 218 8.46 0.37 26.87
C ASP A 218 8.13 -0.96 26.18
N SER A 219 9.16 -1.78 25.99
CA SER A 219 8.99 -3.02 25.23
C SER A 219 8.19 -4.09 25.98
N ALA A 220 8.31 -4.17 27.31
CA ALA A 220 7.60 -5.18 28.09
C ALA A 220 6.10 -4.85 28.19
N GLN A 221 5.76 -3.59 28.47
CA GLN A 221 4.38 -3.12 28.55
C GLN A 221 3.68 -3.24 27.19
N PHE A 222 4.35 -2.84 26.11
CA PHE A 222 3.76 -2.95 24.78
C PHE A 222 3.57 -4.43 24.34
N GLN A 223 4.50 -5.33 24.67
CA GLN A 223 4.33 -6.76 24.44
C GLN A 223 3.12 -7.33 25.19
N GLN A 224 2.96 -6.98 26.46
CA GLN A 224 1.83 -7.42 27.27
C GLN A 224 0.50 -6.93 26.69
N ALA A 225 0.43 -5.66 26.26
CA ALA A 225 -0.76 -5.12 25.62
C ALA A 225 -1.08 -5.83 24.30
N ALA A 226 -0.08 -6.08 23.45
CA ALA A 226 -0.26 -6.78 22.18
C ALA A 226 -0.69 -8.25 22.34
N ASP A 227 -0.23 -8.95 23.37
CA ASP A 227 -0.55 -10.36 23.64
C ASP A 227 -1.92 -10.55 24.32
N SER A 228 -2.46 -9.46 24.90
CA SER A 228 -3.77 -9.48 25.56
C SER A 228 -4.92 -9.72 24.56
N TYR A 229 -4.78 -9.31 23.31
CA TYR A 229 -5.77 -9.55 22.26
C TYR A 229 -5.80 -11.02 21.84
N LYS A 230 -6.98 -11.64 21.92
CA LYS A 230 -7.22 -13.01 21.44
C LYS A 230 -7.91 -12.99 20.07
N THR A 231 -7.21 -13.52 19.09
CA THR A 231 -7.69 -13.64 17.71
C THR A 231 -8.77 -14.72 17.61
N PRO A 232 -9.89 -14.47 16.92
CA PRO A 232 -10.86 -15.52 16.59
C PRO A 232 -10.25 -16.61 15.69
N ASP A 233 -10.75 -17.84 15.80
CA ASP A 233 -10.32 -18.91 14.91
C ASP A 233 -10.72 -18.62 13.46
N PHE A 234 -9.79 -18.84 12.53
CA PHE A 234 -10.03 -18.71 11.09
C PHE A 234 -10.86 -19.89 10.58
N VAL A 235 -11.93 -19.60 9.83
CA VAL A 235 -12.74 -20.60 9.13
C VAL A 235 -12.64 -20.36 7.62
N PRO A 236 -12.08 -21.31 6.84
CA PRO A 236 -11.95 -21.14 5.39
C PRO A 236 -13.32 -21.12 4.71
N ARG A 237 -13.44 -20.31 3.66
CA ARG A 237 -14.66 -20.23 2.84
C ARG A 237 -14.49 -21.02 1.55
N SER A 238 -15.51 -21.80 1.20
CA SER A 238 -15.58 -22.52 -0.08
C SER A 238 -16.01 -21.59 -1.22
N GLY A 239 -15.44 -21.77 -2.41
CA GLY A 239 -15.84 -21.04 -3.62
C GLY A 239 -15.28 -19.62 -3.75
N VAL A 240 -14.31 -19.22 -2.92
CA VAL A 240 -13.61 -17.93 -3.06
C VAL A 240 -12.81 -17.93 -4.36
N LYS A 241 -13.12 -17.00 -5.27
CA LYS A 241 -12.36 -16.78 -6.49
C LYS A 241 -11.10 -15.98 -6.18
N ILE A 242 -9.94 -16.59 -6.39
CA ILE A 242 -8.64 -15.92 -6.31
C ILE A 242 -8.09 -15.81 -7.73
N GLU A 243 -7.81 -14.60 -8.17
CA GLU A 243 -7.22 -14.38 -9.50
C GLU A 243 -5.79 -14.90 -9.54
N THR A 244 -5.48 -15.71 -10.55
CA THR A 244 -4.18 -16.37 -10.71
C THR A 244 -3.47 -16.03 -12.01
N ASP A 245 -4.13 -15.33 -12.93
CA ASP A 245 -3.55 -14.87 -14.19
C ASP A 245 -2.79 -13.54 -13.98
N PRO A 246 -1.47 -13.48 -14.24
CA PRO A 246 -0.71 -12.24 -14.23
C PRO A 246 -1.13 -11.22 -15.27
N LYS A 247 -1.91 -11.62 -16.28
CA LYS A 247 -2.44 -10.72 -17.32
C LYS A 247 -3.85 -10.23 -17.01
N ALA A 248 -4.49 -10.72 -15.96
CA ALA A 248 -5.80 -10.21 -15.56
C ALA A 248 -5.67 -8.75 -15.10
N THR A 249 -6.29 -7.84 -15.86
CA THR A 249 -6.29 -6.40 -15.58
C THR A 249 -7.52 -5.96 -14.76
N ASN A 250 -8.56 -6.78 -14.71
CA ASN A 250 -9.83 -6.41 -14.06
C ASN A 250 -9.89 -6.92 -12.62
N LYS A 251 -9.59 -6.04 -11.66
CA LYS A 251 -10.05 -6.19 -10.27
C LYS A 251 -11.56 -5.98 -10.12
N PHE A 252 -12.17 -5.23 -11.04
CA PHE A 252 -13.55 -4.75 -10.95
C PHE A 252 -14.40 -5.28 -12.10
N ALA A 253 -14.57 -6.60 -12.19
CA ALA A 253 -15.68 -7.10 -12.99
C ALA A 253 -16.97 -6.59 -12.33
N SER A 254 -17.64 -5.61 -12.95
CA SER A 254 -18.87 -5.03 -12.42
C SER A 254 -19.86 -6.15 -12.16
N SER A 255 -20.28 -6.27 -10.90
CA SER A 255 -21.33 -7.20 -10.53
C SER A 255 -22.68 -6.51 -10.71
N GLY A 256 -23.71 -7.25 -11.14
CA GLY A 256 -25.04 -6.68 -11.33
C GLY A 256 -25.65 -6.04 -10.08
N ASP A 257 -25.04 -6.29 -8.91
CA ASP A 257 -25.52 -5.82 -7.60
C ASP A 257 -24.74 -4.60 -7.06
N ASP A 258 -23.72 -4.09 -7.76
CA ASP A 258 -22.84 -3.03 -7.26
C ASP A 258 -23.61 -1.76 -6.82
N ALA A 259 -24.65 -1.36 -7.60
CA ALA A 259 -25.50 -0.23 -7.26
C ALA A 259 -26.25 -0.41 -5.93
N SER A 260 -26.83 -1.60 -5.70
CA SER A 260 -27.52 -1.90 -4.45
C SER A 260 -26.58 -1.93 -3.24
N MET A 261 -25.33 -2.37 -3.46
CA MET A 261 -24.30 -2.36 -2.41
C MET A 261 -23.85 -0.94 -2.07
N VAL A 262 -23.67 -0.08 -3.08
CA VAL A 262 -23.37 1.34 -2.89
C VAL A 262 -24.47 2.04 -2.09
N GLU A 263 -25.73 1.82 -2.42
CA GLU A 263 -26.87 2.34 -1.65
C GLU A 263 -26.85 1.88 -0.18
N ASN A 264 -26.58 0.59 0.05
CA ASN A 264 -26.47 0.04 1.40
C ASN A 264 -25.32 0.68 2.19
N LEU A 265 -24.13 0.80 1.60
CA LEU A 265 -22.97 1.43 2.25
C LEU A 265 -23.27 2.90 2.63
N LEU A 266 -23.91 3.66 1.74
CA LEU A 266 -24.32 5.03 2.04
C LEU A 266 -25.33 5.09 3.19
N SER A 267 -26.29 4.16 3.24
CA SER A 267 -27.25 4.09 4.34
C SER A 267 -26.61 3.82 5.71
N GLN A 268 -25.47 3.09 5.73
CA GLN A 268 -24.69 2.87 6.95
C GLN A 268 -23.92 4.13 7.39
N LEU A 269 -23.45 4.93 6.43
CA LEU A 269 -22.68 6.16 6.71
C LEU A 269 -23.55 7.35 7.13
N GLU A 270 -24.81 7.39 6.71
CA GLU A 270 -25.72 8.51 7.00
C GLU A 270 -25.85 8.80 8.51
N PRO A 271 -26.20 7.83 9.39
CA PRO A 271 -26.33 8.11 10.83
C PRO A 271 -24.98 8.53 11.44
N VAL A 272 -23.89 7.88 11.05
CA VAL A 272 -22.54 8.15 11.59
C VAL A 272 -22.09 9.56 11.25
N SER A 273 -22.34 10.03 10.03
CA SER A 273 -22.00 11.39 9.62
C SER A 273 -22.73 12.48 10.43
N LYS A 274 -23.94 12.19 10.93
CA LYS A 274 -24.74 13.12 11.74
C LYS A 274 -24.31 13.18 13.20
N GLU A 275 -23.74 12.09 13.73
CA GLU A 275 -23.25 12.01 15.11
C GLU A 275 -21.84 12.62 15.28
N LEU A 276 -21.06 12.67 14.21
CA LEU A 276 -19.70 13.22 14.24
C LEU A 276 -19.72 14.75 14.40
N PRO A 277 -18.76 15.32 15.15
CA PRO A 277 -18.57 16.77 15.18
C PRO A 277 -18.37 17.34 13.77
N ALA A 278 -18.92 18.52 13.48
CA ALA A 278 -18.82 19.14 12.14
C ALA A 278 -17.38 19.32 11.63
N LYS A 279 -16.41 19.48 12.55
CA LYS A 279 -14.98 19.63 12.25
C LYS A 279 -14.19 18.31 12.32
N TYR A 280 -14.86 17.18 12.54
CA TYR A 280 -14.20 15.89 12.60
C TYR A 280 -13.57 15.57 11.24
N ARG A 281 -12.26 15.35 11.25
CA ARG A 281 -11.46 14.97 10.10
C ARG A 281 -10.40 13.98 10.58
N LEU A 282 -10.04 13.03 9.74
CA LEU A 282 -8.86 12.19 9.96
C LEU A 282 -7.62 12.93 9.47
N THR A 283 -6.44 12.49 9.90
CA THR A 283 -5.15 13.04 9.47
C THR A 283 -4.50 12.09 8.47
N PRO A 284 -4.56 12.36 7.15
CA PRO A 284 -3.77 11.61 6.17
C PRO A 284 -2.28 11.82 6.44
N ILE A 285 -1.53 10.72 6.40
CA ILE A 285 -0.10 10.71 6.66
C ILE A 285 0.62 10.48 5.33
N PRO A 286 1.12 11.55 4.67
CA PRO A 286 1.93 11.40 3.47
C PRO A 286 3.25 10.74 3.82
N PHE A 287 3.75 9.91 2.91
CA PHE A 287 5.00 9.21 3.15
C PHE A 287 6.21 10.13 3.14
N GLU A 288 6.92 10.08 4.25
CA GLU A 288 8.26 10.62 4.42
C GLU A 288 9.23 9.48 4.75
N LYS A 289 10.25 9.30 3.92
CA LYS A 289 11.26 8.22 4.04
C LYS A 289 12.49 8.66 4.82
N ASP A 290 12.75 9.96 4.90
CA ASP A 290 13.98 10.54 5.43
C ASP A 290 13.90 10.91 6.92
N ASP A 291 12.71 10.83 7.51
CA ASP A 291 12.50 10.93 8.95
C ASP A 291 12.41 9.52 9.58
N ASP A 292 13.44 9.15 10.34
CA ASP A 292 13.52 7.85 11.01
C ASP A 292 12.67 7.76 12.30
N THR A 293 11.99 8.83 12.70
CA THR A 293 11.17 8.90 13.92
C THR A 293 9.67 8.78 13.66
N ASN A 294 9.24 8.81 12.39
CA ASN A 294 7.84 8.82 11.99
C ASN A 294 7.20 7.42 11.88
N PHE A 295 7.95 6.34 12.10
CA PHE A 295 7.47 4.94 12.02
C PHE A 295 7.06 4.45 10.62
N HIS A 296 7.25 5.24 9.55
CA HIS A 296 6.84 4.85 8.20
C HIS A 296 7.65 3.65 7.70
N MET A 297 8.97 3.74 7.82
CA MET A 297 9.85 2.68 7.35
C MET A 297 9.77 1.44 8.22
N GLU A 298 9.50 1.57 9.53
CA GLU A 298 9.22 0.45 10.43
C GLU A 298 7.98 -0.33 9.97
N LEU A 299 6.89 0.36 9.62
CA LEU A 299 5.67 -0.28 9.13
C LEU A 299 5.90 -0.95 7.77
N ILE A 300 6.51 -0.25 6.81
CA ILE A 300 6.76 -0.80 5.46
C ILE A 300 7.70 -2.00 5.53
N THR A 301 8.80 -1.91 6.30
CA THR A 301 9.78 -2.99 6.43
C THR A 301 9.16 -4.21 7.10
N SER A 302 8.42 -4.02 8.19
CA SER A 302 7.79 -5.13 8.91
C SER A 302 6.69 -5.81 8.08
N LEU A 303 5.83 -5.04 7.39
CA LEU A 303 4.85 -5.57 6.44
C LEU A 303 5.53 -6.43 5.36
N ALA A 304 6.59 -5.89 4.74
CA ALA A 304 7.29 -6.57 3.67
C ALA A 304 8.00 -7.84 4.15
N ASN A 305 8.68 -7.80 5.30
CA ASN A 305 9.39 -8.95 5.86
C ASN A 305 8.43 -10.04 6.34
N LEU A 306 7.29 -9.69 6.94
CA LEU A 306 6.26 -10.66 7.31
C LEU A 306 5.67 -11.37 6.08
N ARG A 307 5.40 -10.61 5.02
CA ARG A 307 4.98 -11.20 3.74
C ARG A 307 6.09 -12.04 3.11
N ALA A 308 7.34 -11.58 3.14
CA ALA A 308 8.48 -12.35 2.66
C ALA A 308 8.58 -13.68 3.41
N ARG A 309 8.41 -13.67 4.72
CA ARG A 309 8.38 -14.86 5.58
C ARG A 309 7.25 -15.82 5.20
N ASN A 310 6.04 -15.33 4.89
CA ASN A 310 4.97 -16.21 4.40
C ASN A 310 5.42 -17.00 3.17
N TYR A 311 6.13 -16.39 2.24
CA TYR A 311 6.53 -17.00 0.97
C TYR A 311 7.97 -17.55 0.97
N SER A 312 8.63 -17.65 2.14
CA SER A 312 10.04 -18.07 2.25
C SER A 312 10.98 -17.27 1.33
N ILE A 313 10.78 -15.95 1.28
CA ILE A 313 11.62 -14.97 0.60
C ILE A 313 12.58 -14.39 1.65
N GLN A 314 13.80 -14.06 1.24
CA GLN A 314 14.79 -13.45 2.12
C GLN A 314 14.31 -12.08 2.61
N GLU A 315 14.29 -11.91 3.94
CA GLU A 315 14.00 -10.64 4.62
C GLU A 315 15.15 -9.64 4.41
N VAL A 316 14.84 -8.35 4.52
CA VAL A 316 15.81 -7.26 4.39
C VAL A 316 15.80 -6.38 5.63
N ASP A 317 16.91 -5.68 5.88
CA ASP A 317 16.96 -4.66 6.92
C ASP A 317 16.23 -3.36 6.52
N LYS A 318 16.05 -2.46 7.49
CA LYS A 318 15.38 -1.17 7.27
C LYS A 318 16.10 -0.30 6.23
N LEU A 319 17.43 -0.36 6.14
CA LEU A 319 18.20 0.46 5.20
C LEU A 319 17.98 -0.02 3.76
N GLN A 320 18.04 -1.34 3.54
CA GLN A 320 17.73 -1.97 2.27
C GLN A 320 16.28 -1.71 1.85
N ALA A 321 15.33 -1.85 2.79
CA ALA A 321 13.93 -1.52 2.54
C ALA A 321 13.75 -0.04 2.16
N LYS A 322 14.44 0.89 2.85
CA LYS A 322 14.39 2.33 2.58
C LYS A 322 14.93 2.66 1.19
N LEU A 323 16.02 2.03 0.76
CA LEU A 323 16.58 2.21 -0.58
C LEU A 323 15.58 1.81 -1.68
N ILE A 324 14.92 0.65 -1.51
CA ILE A 324 14.01 0.09 -2.51
C ILE A 324 12.65 0.80 -2.48
N ALA A 325 11.97 0.82 -1.32
CA ALA A 325 10.62 1.38 -1.19
C ALA A 325 10.60 2.91 -1.31
N GLY A 326 11.68 3.58 -0.89
CA GLY A 326 11.86 5.02 -1.03
C GLY A 326 12.31 5.47 -2.42
N ARG A 327 12.54 4.51 -3.34
CA ARG A 327 13.09 4.76 -4.69
C ARG A 327 14.31 5.68 -4.66
N ILE A 328 15.20 5.45 -3.71
CA ILE A 328 16.38 6.29 -3.52
C ILE A 328 17.30 6.08 -4.72
N ILE A 329 17.60 7.16 -5.43
CA ILE A 329 18.58 7.18 -6.52
C ILE A 329 19.96 7.27 -5.87
N PRO A 330 20.83 6.26 -6.01
CA PRO A 330 22.21 6.39 -5.58
C PRO A 330 22.84 7.55 -6.33
N ALA A 331 23.44 8.49 -5.61
CA ALA A 331 24.07 9.69 -6.16
C ALA A 331 25.54 9.75 -5.74
#